data_AF-A0A507D0E8-F1
#
_entry.id   AF-A0A507D0E8-F1
#
_cell.length_a   1.000
_cell.length_b   1.000
_cell.length_c   1.000
_cell.angle_alpha   90.00
_cell.angle_beta   90.00
_cell.angle_gamma   90.00
#
_symmetry.space_group_name_H-M   'P 1'
#
loop_
_entity.id
_entity.type
_entity.pdbx_description
1 polymer ?
#
loop_
_entity_poly.entity_id
_entity_poly.type
_entity_poly.pdbx_seq_one_letter_code
_entity_poly.pdbx_strand_id
1 'polypeptide(L)'
;MPVSLHSHSGQYCQHAYGELEQVIQKAIDMGFVCFGMSEHMPRSQEKDLYPEEVELKYTPSCLATTYDNFVSNAQRLIAQYETPNTSLLLGMETEYIRLSDLDLVTQLRTQHQIDYIVGSVHHVAEVPVDYSDAMYTSIEHMLGSTETVFRVYFNAQYEMLKILKPEVVGHFDLVRLFRPYHPLSKDVWGLIDRNIQCIVSYGGLVEINSRALKKNLPWPYPFKDIVQRMMACNVKFTISDDSHGPNDVAIHYDKLRDYLLEMGIGSIYYLTKIDGHVITLEIPNVAYHSFWSKNNLVSSSSSSSNQSSKQSLTIMPISPLIAAPSPVLTSRSPTSPVSIQPAPSRLVNIDGQPKLPGAFPSAFPTNNQSNEMDSLPVSESELVISDGGTERDNISNDAEIRDHTSTQTRGANHESPEGCYILDESASNSDIDDEEFVMVEANDVLGGY
;
A
#
# COMPACT_ATOMS: atom_id res chain seq x y z
N MET A 1 5.09 19.41 -1.45
CA MET A 1 4.37 19.22 -2.69
C MET A 1 5.51 18.98 -3.64
N PRO A 2 5.70 17.72 -4.08
CA PRO A 2 4.67 16.70 -4.10
C PRO A 2 4.61 16.01 -2.74
N VAL A 3 3.84 14.94 -2.70
CA VAL A 3 3.72 14.04 -1.57
C VAL A 3 3.97 12.64 -2.11
N SER A 4 4.50 11.75 -1.27
CA SER A 4 4.38 10.30 -1.48
C SER A 4 4.19 9.70 -0.10
N LEU A 5 3.21 8.80 0.02
CA LEU A 5 2.91 8.08 1.26
C LEU A 5 3.21 6.59 1.11
N HIS A 6 4.05 6.23 0.14
CA HIS A 6 4.38 4.84 -0.16
C HIS A 6 5.85 4.77 -0.60
N SER A 7 6.71 4.22 0.26
CA SER A 7 8.14 4.07 -0.05
C SER A 7 8.83 2.99 0.78
N HIS A 8 9.90 2.44 0.19
CA HIS A 8 10.73 1.35 0.66
C HIS A 8 12.22 1.63 0.44
N SER A 9 13.06 0.85 1.11
CA SER A 9 14.52 0.99 1.11
C SER A 9 15.22 -0.38 1.21
N GLY A 10 16.42 -0.46 0.64
CA GLY A 10 17.15 -1.74 0.51
C GLY A 10 17.65 -2.33 1.82
N GLN A 11 17.69 -1.56 2.91
CA GLN A 11 18.06 -2.05 4.23
C GLN A 11 17.00 -2.97 4.85
N TYR A 12 15.74 -2.79 4.44
CA TYR A 12 14.59 -3.40 5.11
C TYR A 12 13.65 -4.16 4.15
N CYS A 13 13.80 -3.96 2.84
CA CYS A 13 13.08 -4.68 1.80
C CYS A 13 14.07 -5.34 0.81
N GLN A 14 13.96 -6.66 0.61
CA GLN A 14 14.92 -7.45 -0.19
C GLN A 14 14.87 -7.18 -1.70
N HIS A 15 13.77 -6.59 -2.18
CA HIS A 15 13.61 -6.18 -3.57
C HIS A 15 13.68 -4.65 -3.73
N ALA A 16 14.15 -3.94 -2.71
CA ALA A 16 14.51 -2.52 -2.75
C ALA A 16 16.04 -2.33 -2.74
N TYR A 17 16.51 -1.10 -2.91
CA TYR A 17 17.93 -0.75 -2.92
C TYR A 17 18.17 0.62 -2.30
N GLY A 18 19.42 0.86 -1.87
CA GLY A 18 19.83 2.11 -1.23
C GLY A 18 19.35 2.24 0.21
N GLU A 19 19.96 3.18 0.93
CA GLU A 19 19.66 3.43 2.34
C GLU A 19 18.39 4.26 2.49
N LEU A 20 17.62 4.03 3.57
CA LEU A 20 16.41 4.81 3.87
C LEU A 20 16.70 6.33 3.93
N GLU A 21 17.86 6.69 4.48
CA GLU A 21 18.31 8.08 4.56
C GLU A 21 18.51 8.72 3.18
N GLN A 22 18.99 7.95 2.19
CA GLN A 22 19.15 8.45 0.81
C GLN A 22 17.80 8.68 0.14
N VAL A 23 16.81 7.83 0.41
CA VAL A 23 15.43 8.00 -0.08
C VAL A 23 14.83 9.29 0.49
N ILE A 24 14.96 9.52 1.80
CA ILE A 24 14.46 10.73 2.48
C ILE A 24 15.16 11.98 1.97
N GLN A 25 16.50 11.98 1.87
CA GLN A 25 17.25 13.12 1.34
C GLN A 25 16.81 13.46 -0.08
N LYS A 26 16.60 12.46 -0.93
CA LYS A 26 16.09 12.69 -2.29
C LYS A 26 14.71 13.34 -2.29
N ALA A 27 13.79 12.89 -1.43
CA ALA A 27 12.46 13.49 -1.32
C ALA A 27 12.54 14.97 -0.87
N ILE A 28 13.43 15.28 0.08
CA ILE A 28 13.68 16.65 0.54
C ILE A 28 14.25 17.51 -0.59
N ASP A 29 15.26 17.02 -1.30
CA ASP A 29 15.90 17.72 -2.43
C ASP A 29 14.90 18.04 -3.56
N MET A 30 13.93 17.15 -3.78
CA MET A 30 12.86 17.35 -4.76
C MET A 30 11.76 18.30 -4.27
N GLY A 31 11.74 18.66 -2.98
CA GLY A 31 10.80 19.60 -2.38
C GLY A 31 9.48 18.97 -1.92
N PHE A 32 9.50 17.70 -1.49
CA PHE A 32 8.32 17.07 -0.88
C PHE A 32 7.87 17.81 0.38
N VAL A 33 6.55 17.94 0.55
CA VAL A 33 5.96 18.54 1.79
C VAL A 33 5.50 17.46 2.74
N CYS A 34 5.27 16.26 2.23
CA CYS A 34 5.05 15.08 3.02
C CYS A 34 5.73 13.92 2.31
N PHE A 35 6.50 13.15 3.06
CA PHE A 35 7.04 11.88 2.60
C PHE A 35 6.82 10.81 3.67
N GLY A 36 6.25 9.70 3.28
CA GLY A 36 5.94 8.59 4.17
C GLY A 36 6.88 7.42 3.92
N MET A 37 7.52 6.92 4.98
CA MET A 37 8.28 5.66 4.93
C MET A 37 7.37 4.52 5.35
N SER A 38 7.11 3.55 4.48
CA SER A 38 6.04 2.57 4.66
C SER A 38 6.51 1.14 4.35
N GLU A 39 7.59 0.70 5.00
CA GLU A 39 8.12 -0.64 4.75
C GLU A 39 7.07 -1.73 4.97
N HIS A 40 7.24 -2.84 4.25
CA HIS A 40 6.40 -4.02 4.39
C HIS A 40 6.44 -4.54 5.83
N MET A 41 5.27 -4.84 6.38
CA MET A 41 5.19 -5.55 7.66
C MET A 41 5.86 -6.94 7.59
N PRO A 42 6.38 -7.45 8.72
CA PRO A 42 6.96 -8.80 8.78
C PRO A 42 5.89 -9.88 8.58
N ARG A 43 6.27 -11.00 7.96
CA ARG A 43 5.43 -12.20 7.85
C ARG A 43 5.42 -12.97 9.17
N SER A 44 4.27 -13.54 9.51
CA SER A 44 4.06 -14.26 10.77
C SER A 44 4.42 -15.75 10.70
N GLN A 45 4.46 -16.35 9.51
CA GLN A 45 4.72 -17.78 9.32
C GLN A 45 5.81 -18.05 8.28
N GLU A 46 6.54 -19.15 8.44
CA GLU A 46 7.61 -19.55 7.51
C GLU A 46 7.10 -19.83 6.09
N LYS A 47 5.87 -20.36 5.96
CA LYS A 47 5.27 -20.66 4.65
C LYS A 47 4.92 -19.41 3.82
N ASP A 48 4.90 -18.25 4.46
CA ASP A 48 4.51 -16.97 3.86
C ASP A 48 5.74 -16.16 3.40
N LEU A 49 6.95 -16.66 3.63
CA LEU A 49 8.19 -16.00 3.21
C LEU A 49 8.30 -15.96 1.68
N TYR A 50 8.77 -14.82 1.15
CA TYR A 50 9.08 -14.71 -0.28
C TYR A 50 10.27 -15.59 -0.66
N PRO A 51 10.38 -16.04 -1.93
CA PRO A 51 11.47 -16.92 -2.36
C PRO A 51 12.87 -16.41 -2.00
N GLU A 52 13.15 -15.12 -2.18
CA GLU A 52 14.44 -14.50 -1.83
C GLU A 52 14.72 -14.53 -0.32
N GLU A 53 13.69 -14.48 0.52
CA GLU A 53 13.82 -14.53 1.97
C GLU A 53 14.13 -15.95 2.44
N VAL A 54 13.52 -16.95 1.79
CA VAL A 54 13.83 -18.36 1.99
C VAL A 54 15.28 -18.64 1.56
N GLU A 55 15.72 -18.11 0.43
CA GLU A 55 17.10 -18.25 -0.06
C GLU A 55 18.11 -17.64 0.93
N LEU A 56 17.78 -16.50 1.53
CA LEU A 56 18.57 -15.85 2.59
C LEU A 56 18.45 -16.53 3.96
N LYS A 57 17.65 -17.60 4.07
CA LYS A 57 17.38 -18.34 5.31
C LYS A 57 16.79 -17.46 6.41
N TYR A 58 15.99 -16.48 6.02
CA TYR A 58 15.25 -15.66 6.97
C TYR A 58 14.16 -16.50 7.64
N THR A 59 13.80 -16.07 8.84
CA THR A 59 12.68 -16.58 9.61
C THR A 59 11.74 -15.42 9.92
N PRO A 60 10.47 -15.66 10.31
CA PRO A 60 9.59 -14.61 10.83
C PRO A 60 10.27 -13.70 11.88
N SER A 61 11.11 -14.27 12.76
CA SER A 61 11.87 -13.50 13.75
C SER A 61 12.97 -12.60 13.13
N CYS A 62 13.62 -13.03 12.05
CA CYS A 62 14.57 -12.19 11.30
C CYS A 62 13.87 -10.95 10.73
N LEU A 63 12.66 -11.15 10.20
CA LEU A 63 11.86 -10.08 9.61
C LEU A 63 11.32 -9.12 10.67
N ALA A 64 10.84 -9.63 11.80
CA ALA A 64 10.44 -8.81 12.94
C ALA A 64 11.60 -7.93 13.44
N THR A 65 12.81 -8.50 13.56
CA THR A 65 14.01 -7.73 13.93
C THR A 65 14.35 -6.67 12.88
N THR A 66 14.22 -7.01 11.59
CA THR A 66 14.46 -6.07 10.49
C THR A 66 13.46 -4.90 10.53
N TYR A 67 12.20 -5.19 10.82
CA TYR A 67 11.15 -4.19 10.96
C TYR A 67 11.36 -3.29 12.20
N ASP A 68 11.77 -3.84 13.34
CA ASP A 68 12.13 -3.05 14.53
C ASP A 68 13.30 -2.09 14.25
N ASN A 69 14.28 -2.55 13.47
CA ASN A 69 15.41 -1.72 13.02
C ASN A 69 14.94 -0.61 12.06
N PHE A 70 14.02 -0.91 11.15
CA PHE A 70 13.37 0.08 10.29
C PHE A 70 12.70 1.17 11.12
N VAL A 71 11.82 0.79 12.06
CA VAL A 71 11.10 1.75 12.90
C VAL A 71 12.06 2.64 13.67
N SER A 72 13.09 2.05 14.29
CA SER A 72 14.08 2.79 15.07
C SER A 72 14.85 3.79 14.20
N ASN A 73 15.26 3.39 12.99
CA ASN A 73 15.97 4.26 12.07
C ASN A 73 15.05 5.35 11.48
N ALA A 74 13.83 4.99 11.11
CA ALA A 74 12.81 5.92 10.62
C ALA A 74 12.51 7.03 11.65
N GLN A 75 12.32 6.67 12.93
CA GLN A 75 12.10 7.64 14.01
C GLN A 75 13.30 8.59 14.19
N ARG A 76 14.52 8.05 14.14
CA ARG A 76 15.75 8.87 14.15
C ARG A 76 15.79 9.84 12.97
N LEU A 77 15.47 9.37 11.76
CA LEU A 77 15.51 10.16 10.54
C LEU A 77 14.42 11.24 10.52
N ILE A 78 13.21 10.96 11.03
CA ILE A 78 12.17 11.97 11.26
C ILE A 78 12.73 13.09 12.15
N ALA A 79 13.29 12.74 13.32
CA ALA A 79 13.84 13.73 14.24
C ALA A 79 15.01 14.55 13.65
N GLN A 80 15.75 13.99 12.69
CA GLN A 80 16.90 14.64 12.06
C GLN A 80 16.53 15.52 10.87
N TYR A 81 15.55 15.10 10.06
CA TYR A 81 15.29 15.67 8.73
C TYR A 81 13.94 16.35 8.58
N GLU A 82 13.00 16.16 9.52
CA GLU A 82 11.72 16.87 9.49
C GLU A 82 11.94 18.38 9.56
N THR A 83 11.20 19.12 8.72
CA THR A 83 11.26 20.59 8.69
C THR A 83 9.85 21.17 8.74
N PRO A 84 9.69 22.47 9.06
CA PRO A 84 8.39 23.13 8.98
C PRO A 84 7.72 23.05 7.60
N ASN A 85 8.47 22.74 6.53
CA ASN A 85 7.97 22.64 5.16
C ASN A 85 7.91 21.20 4.62
N THR A 86 8.43 20.21 5.36
CA THR A 86 8.49 18.81 4.95
C THR A 86 8.20 17.92 6.15
N SER A 87 6.98 17.40 6.22
CA SER A 87 6.59 16.37 7.19
C SER A 87 7.12 15.00 6.76
N LEU A 88 7.68 14.26 7.70
CA LEU A 88 8.08 12.87 7.51
C LEU A 88 7.18 11.99 8.39
N LEU A 89 6.57 10.95 7.81
CA LEU A 89 5.61 10.09 8.52
C LEU A 89 6.10 8.65 8.58
N LEU A 90 5.97 8.03 9.75
CA LEU A 90 6.23 6.61 9.93
C LEU A 90 4.98 5.81 9.56
N GLY A 91 5.01 5.16 8.41
CA GLY A 91 3.95 4.28 7.93
C GLY A 91 4.32 2.80 7.98
N MET A 92 3.38 1.98 7.52
CA MET A 92 3.55 0.54 7.30
C MET A 92 2.71 0.12 6.11
N GLU A 93 3.28 -0.66 5.20
CA GLU A 93 2.50 -1.34 4.16
C GLU A 93 2.09 -2.74 4.65
N THR A 94 0.82 -3.10 4.44
CA THR A 94 0.27 -4.37 4.92
C THR A 94 0.49 -5.52 3.96
N GLU A 95 0.71 -6.71 4.51
CA GLU A 95 0.64 -7.99 3.81
C GLU A 95 -0.66 -8.71 4.21
N TYR A 96 -1.74 -8.54 3.44
CA TYR A 96 -2.93 -9.37 3.66
C TYR A 96 -2.79 -10.72 2.94
N ILE A 97 -2.52 -11.78 3.71
CA ILE A 97 -2.49 -13.16 3.20
C ILE A 97 -3.76 -13.89 3.66
N ARG A 98 -4.14 -13.71 4.93
CA ARG A 98 -5.33 -14.27 5.57
C ARG A 98 -5.79 -13.38 6.75
N LEU A 99 -6.99 -13.65 7.26
CA LEU A 99 -7.63 -12.81 8.28
C LEU A 99 -6.78 -12.61 9.55
N SER A 100 -6.02 -13.63 9.98
CA SER A 100 -5.17 -13.55 11.18
C SER A 100 -4.01 -12.56 11.05
N ASP A 101 -3.61 -12.18 9.83
CA ASP A 101 -2.50 -11.22 9.64
C ASP A 101 -2.89 -9.80 10.08
N LEU A 102 -4.19 -9.51 10.11
CA LEU A 102 -4.71 -8.20 10.55
C LEU A 102 -4.50 -7.95 12.05
N ASP A 103 -4.40 -9.01 12.86
CA ASP A 103 -4.06 -8.89 14.27
C ASP A 103 -2.62 -8.37 14.44
N LEU A 104 -1.69 -8.88 13.62
CA LEU A 104 -0.30 -8.42 13.61
C LEU A 104 -0.19 -6.96 13.16
N VAL A 105 -0.96 -6.55 12.15
CA VAL A 105 -1.05 -5.13 11.75
C VAL A 105 -1.45 -4.24 12.93
N THR A 106 -2.50 -4.64 13.65
CA THR A 106 -3.01 -3.88 14.80
C THR A 106 -2.00 -3.82 15.95
N GLN A 107 -1.31 -4.94 16.20
CA GLN A 107 -0.23 -5.02 17.19
C GLN A 107 0.92 -4.08 16.83
N LEU A 108 1.46 -4.18 15.61
CA LEU A 108 2.60 -3.36 15.16
C LEU A 108 2.26 -1.88 15.16
N ARG A 109 1.05 -1.51 14.71
CA ARG A 109 0.56 -0.13 14.75
C ARG A 109 0.63 0.44 16.17
N THR A 110 0.14 -0.32 17.14
CA THR A 110 0.12 0.10 18.55
C THR A 110 1.51 0.13 19.16
N GLN A 111 2.31 -0.92 18.93
CA GLN A 111 3.65 -1.08 19.49
C GLN A 111 4.60 0.04 19.04
N HIS A 112 4.56 0.40 17.76
CA HIS A 112 5.51 1.34 17.17
C HIS A 112 4.95 2.75 16.99
N GLN A 113 3.70 2.98 17.38
CA GLN A 113 2.99 4.25 17.17
C GLN A 113 3.04 4.67 15.68
N ILE A 114 2.74 3.71 14.80
CA ILE A 114 2.69 3.94 13.35
C ILE A 114 1.65 5.03 13.05
N ASP A 115 2.05 6.05 12.29
CA ASP A 115 1.23 7.21 11.96
C ASP A 115 0.06 6.82 11.03
N TYR A 116 0.34 5.98 10.03
CA TYR A 116 -0.63 5.60 9.01
C TYR A 116 -0.34 4.23 8.40
N ILE A 117 -1.36 3.60 7.83
CA ILE A 117 -1.27 2.33 7.12
C ILE A 117 -1.47 2.57 5.62
N VAL A 118 -0.60 1.95 4.81
CA VAL A 118 -0.85 1.66 3.39
C VAL A 118 -1.46 0.26 3.32
N GLY A 119 -2.77 0.21 3.11
CA GLY A 119 -3.52 -1.03 3.03
C GLY A 119 -3.37 -1.66 1.66
N SER A 120 -2.57 -2.72 1.59
CA SER A 120 -2.20 -3.43 0.38
C SER A 120 -2.56 -4.92 0.45
N VAL A 121 -2.79 -5.52 -0.73
CA VAL A 121 -3.02 -6.97 -0.90
C VAL A 121 -2.03 -7.48 -1.94
N HIS A 122 -1.10 -8.32 -1.51
CA HIS A 122 -0.07 -8.93 -2.37
C HIS A 122 -0.31 -10.42 -2.63
N HIS A 123 -1.33 -11.01 -2.00
CA HIS A 123 -1.57 -12.45 -2.07
C HIS A 123 -2.98 -12.76 -2.55
N VAL A 124 -3.10 -13.82 -3.35
CA VAL A 124 -4.37 -14.47 -3.69
C VAL A 124 -4.20 -15.96 -3.46
N ALA A 125 -5.13 -16.56 -2.72
CA ALA A 125 -5.04 -17.97 -2.29
C ALA A 125 -3.69 -18.29 -1.61
N GLU A 126 -3.21 -17.38 -0.76
CA GLU A 126 -1.92 -17.48 -0.05
C GLU A 126 -0.68 -17.52 -0.94
N VAL A 127 -0.80 -17.17 -2.22
CA VAL A 127 0.33 -17.09 -3.17
C VAL A 127 0.54 -15.63 -3.59
N PRO A 128 1.78 -15.13 -3.63
CA PRO A 128 2.12 -13.83 -4.17
C PRO A 128 1.57 -13.58 -5.59
N VAL A 129 0.72 -12.58 -5.73
CA VAL A 129 0.06 -12.22 -7.00
C VAL A 129 0.90 -11.27 -7.85
N ASP A 130 1.90 -10.63 -7.27
CA ASP A 130 2.71 -9.59 -7.91
C ASP A 130 4.20 -9.94 -8.05
N TYR A 131 4.59 -11.11 -7.55
CA TYR A 131 5.97 -11.58 -7.57
C TYR A 131 6.47 -11.96 -8.97
N SER A 132 5.74 -12.84 -9.67
CA SER A 132 6.10 -13.29 -11.02
C SER A 132 4.89 -13.80 -11.80
N ASP A 133 4.96 -13.75 -13.13
CA ASP A 133 3.91 -14.29 -14.01
C ASP A 133 3.71 -15.80 -13.81
N ALA A 134 4.78 -16.53 -13.47
CA ALA A 134 4.72 -17.96 -13.17
C ALA A 134 3.89 -18.25 -11.91
N MET A 135 4.08 -17.47 -10.84
CA MET A 135 3.28 -17.59 -9.63
C MET A 135 1.84 -17.13 -9.87
N TYR A 136 1.63 -16.04 -10.61
CA TYR A 136 0.28 -15.63 -11.02
C TYR A 136 -0.47 -16.76 -11.75
N THR A 137 0.18 -17.39 -12.72
CA THR A 137 -0.38 -18.49 -13.51
C THR A 137 -0.70 -19.71 -12.62
N SER A 138 0.08 -19.97 -11.58
CA SER A 138 -0.23 -21.06 -10.64
C SER A 138 -1.51 -20.79 -9.83
N ILE A 139 -1.79 -19.53 -9.49
CA ILE A 139 -3.04 -19.10 -8.86
C ILE A 139 -4.21 -19.32 -9.81
N GLU A 140 -4.05 -18.95 -11.10
CA GLU A 140 -5.09 -19.20 -12.11
C GLU A 140 -5.39 -20.69 -12.27
N HIS A 141 -4.37 -21.56 -12.28
CA HIS A 141 -4.57 -23.00 -12.31
C HIS A 141 -5.28 -23.52 -11.06
N MET A 142 -4.94 -22.98 -9.88
CA MET A 142 -5.57 -23.36 -8.61
C MET A 142 -7.04 -22.93 -8.54
N LEU A 143 -7.37 -21.75 -9.05
CA LEU A 143 -8.70 -21.13 -8.97
C LEU A 143 -9.56 -21.30 -10.23
N GLY A 144 -8.99 -21.89 -11.28
CA GLY A 144 -9.64 -22.22 -12.54
C GLY A 144 -9.78 -21.07 -13.55
N SER A 145 -9.61 -19.81 -13.14
CA SER A 145 -9.69 -18.66 -14.07
C SER A 145 -9.15 -17.36 -13.48
N THR A 146 -8.71 -16.43 -14.34
CA THR A 146 -8.39 -15.03 -13.97
C THR A 146 -9.57 -14.31 -13.30
N GLU A 147 -10.80 -14.58 -13.76
CA GLU A 147 -12.02 -14.04 -13.16
C GLU A 147 -12.14 -14.42 -11.68
N THR A 148 -11.90 -15.69 -11.34
CA THR A 148 -11.89 -16.14 -9.94
C THR A 148 -10.76 -15.48 -9.15
N VAL A 149 -9.56 -15.31 -9.72
CA VAL A 149 -8.44 -14.58 -9.09
C VAL A 149 -8.86 -13.17 -8.69
N PHE A 150 -9.48 -12.42 -9.62
CA PHE A 150 -9.97 -11.07 -9.35
C PHE A 150 -11.02 -11.04 -8.24
N ARG A 151 -11.97 -12.00 -8.26
CA ARG A 151 -13.00 -12.10 -7.22
C ARG A 151 -12.41 -12.39 -5.84
N VAL A 152 -11.42 -13.28 -5.74
CA VAL A 152 -10.75 -13.58 -4.46
C VAL A 152 -9.96 -12.36 -3.98
N TYR A 153 -9.23 -11.69 -4.87
CA TYR A 153 -8.48 -10.47 -4.55
C TYR A 153 -9.36 -9.36 -3.99
N PHE A 154 -10.45 -8.99 -4.69
CA PHE A 154 -11.32 -7.90 -4.21
C PHE A 154 -12.13 -8.27 -2.95
N ASN A 155 -12.32 -9.56 -2.65
CA ASN A 155 -12.85 -9.98 -1.35
C ASN A 155 -11.80 -9.85 -0.23
N ALA A 156 -10.56 -10.27 -0.47
CA ALA A 156 -9.45 -10.07 0.46
C ALA A 156 -9.26 -8.58 0.80
N GLN A 157 -9.24 -7.73 -0.23
CA GLN A 157 -9.16 -6.28 -0.08
C GLN A 157 -10.33 -5.73 0.75
N TYR A 158 -11.56 -6.22 0.55
CA TYR A 158 -12.72 -5.77 1.34
C TYR A 158 -12.59 -6.08 2.83
N GLU A 159 -12.14 -7.29 3.18
CA GLU A 159 -11.95 -7.67 4.58
C GLU A 159 -10.87 -6.79 5.25
N MET A 160 -9.75 -6.57 4.56
CA MET A 160 -8.71 -5.63 4.99
C MET A 160 -9.28 -4.21 5.20
N LEU A 161 -10.02 -3.68 4.23
CA LEU A 161 -10.61 -2.33 4.30
C LEU A 161 -11.58 -2.16 5.48
N LYS A 162 -12.43 -3.15 5.75
CA LYS A 162 -13.42 -3.07 6.84
C LYS A 162 -12.78 -3.05 8.22
N ILE A 163 -11.74 -3.87 8.39
CA ILE A 163 -11.13 -4.13 9.69
C ILE A 163 -10.08 -3.05 9.98
N LEU A 164 -9.17 -2.81 9.05
CA LEU A 164 -8.07 -1.87 9.26
C LEU A 164 -8.46 -0.42 9.00
N LYS A 165 -9.36 -0.16 8.06
CA LYS A 165 -9.71 1.19 7.57
C LYS A 165 -8.45 2.04 7.31
N PRO A 166 -7.54 1.56 6.44
CA PRO A 166 -6.23 2.17 6.25
C PRO A 166 -6.38 3.60 5.75
N GLU A 167 -5.53 4.50 6.25
CA GLU A 167 -5.53 5.91 5.85
C GLU A 167 -5.22 6.06 4.36
N VAL A 168 -4.37 5.17 3.81
CA VAL A 168 -4.07 5.07 2.38
C VAL A 168 -4.36 3.65 1.90
N VAL A 169 -5.13 3.51 0.83
CA VAL A 169 -5.36 2.24 0.14
C VAL A 169 -4.33 2.13 -0.98
N GLY A 170 -3.45 1.14 -0.88
CA GLY A 170 -2.39 0.85 -1.84
C GLY A 170 -2.95 0.29 -3.14
N HIS A 171 -2.24 0.55 -4.25
CA HIS A 171 -2.38 0.00 -5.61
C HIS A 171 -3.62 -0.88 -5.84
N PHE A 172 -4.79 -0.23 -5.84
CA PHE A 172 -6.11 -0.85 -5.63
C PHE A 172 -6.43 -2.06 -6.54
N ASP A 173 -5.90 -2.10 -7.75
CA ASP A 173 -6.11 -3.18 -8.72
C ASP A 173 -4.80 -3.85 -9.15
N LEU A 174 -3.84 -3.97 -8.22
CA LEU A 174 -2.57 -4.68 -8.40
C LEU A 174 -2.72 -6.07 -9.02
N VAL A 175 -3.84 -6.75 -8.73
CA VAL A 175 -4.18 -8.06 -9.32
C VAL A 175 -4.14 -8.08 -10.85
N ARG A 176 -4.19 -6.92 -11.51
CA ARG A 176 -4.09 -6.77 -12.95
C ARG A 176 -2.65 -6.74 -13.49
N LEU A 177 -1.62 -6.75 -12.63
CA LEU A 177 -0.21 -6.61 -13.03
C LEU A 177 0.17 -7.51 -14.21
N PHE A 178 -0.13 -8.81 -14.13
CA PHE A 178 0.19 -9.78 -15.19
C PHE A 178 -0.97 -10.02 -16.17
N ARG A 179 -2.15 -9.43 -15.93
CA ARG A 179 -3.36 -9.55 -16.77
C ARG A 179 -4.01 -8.17 -17.04
N PRO A 180 -3.26 -7.15 -17.52
CA PRO A 180 -3.74 -5.77 -17.55
C PRO A 180 -4.94 -5.54 -18.47
N TYR A 181 -5.08 -6.38 -19.49
CA TYR A 181 -6.13 -6.32 -20.50
C TYR A 181 -7.27 -7.32 -20.28
N HIS A 182 -7.24 -8.11 -19.20
CA HIS A 182 -8.35 -9.00 -18.89
C HIS A 182 -9.59 -8.15 -18.54
N PRO A 183 -10.76 -8.41 -19.16
CA PRO A 183 -11.94 -7.60 -18.92
C PRO A 183 -12.46 -7.82 -17.49
N LEU A 184 -12.97 -6.74 -16.88
CA LEU A 184 -13.65 -6.83 -15.59
C LEU A 184 -15.13 -7.19 -15.83
N SER A 185 -15.55 -8.35 -15.33
CA SER A 185 -16.94 -8.79 -15.42
C SER A 185 -17.88 -7.92 -14.58
N LYS A 186 -19.19 -8.07 -14.76
CA LYS A 186 -20.20 -7.42 -13.92
C LYS A 186 -20.03 -7.77 -12.43
N ASP A 187 -19.65 -9.01 -12.14
CA ASP A 187 -19.50 -9.49 -10.76
C ASP A 187 -18.25 -8.86 -10.12
N VAL A 188 -17.14 -8.80 -10.85
CA VAL A 188 -15.92 -8.12 -10.40
C VAL A 188 -16.19 -6.62 -10.19
N TRP A 189 -16.90 -5.96 -11.12
CA TRP A 189 -17.34 -4.56 -10.93
C TRP A 189 -18.19 -4.38 -9.67
N GLY A 190 -19.07 -5.33 -9.34
CA GLY A 190 -19.83 -5.30 -8.09
C GLY A 190 -18.94 -5.34 -6.83
N LEU A 191 -17.86 -6.11 -6.86
CA LEU A 191 -16.88 -6.16 -5.75
C LEU A 191 -16.06 -4.88 -5.66
N ILE A 192 -15.61 -4.34 -6.81
CA ILE A 192 -14.90 -3.05 -6.89
C ILE A 192 -15.78 -1.94 -6.30
N ASP A 193 -17.05 -1.86 -6.71
CA ASP A 193 -18.00 -0.87 -6.22
C ASP A 193 -18.21 -0.98 -4.70
N ARG A 194 -18.37 -2.20 -4.18
CA ARG A 194 -18.47 -2.45 -2.74
C ARG A 194 -17.24 -1.91 -1.99
N ASN A 195 -16.04 -2.16 -2.52
CA ASN A 195 -14.79 -1.73 -1.89
C ASN A 195 -14.64 -0.20 -1.94
N ILE A 196 -14.97 0.43 -3.08
CA ILE A 196 -15.02 1.90 -3.21
C ILE A 196 -15.97 2.51 -2.19
N GLN A 197 -17.17 1.97 -2.03
CA GLN A 197 -18.13 2.46 -1.02
C GLN A 197 -17.61 2.29 0.41
N CYS A 198 -16.90 1.19 0.69
CA CYS A 198 -16.24 0.99 1.97
C CYS A 198 -15.22 2.10 2.25
N ILE A 199 -14.35 2.41 1.29
CA ILE A 199 -13.33 3.47 1.40
C ILE A 199 -13.97 4.83 1.65
N VAL A 200 -14.99 5.17 0.86
CA VAL A 200 -15.75 6.43 1.01
C VAL A 200 -16.37 6.53 2.41
N SER A 201 -16.89 5.43 2.95
CA SER A 201 -17.60 5.43 4.25
C SER A 201 -16.72 5.84 5.43
N TYR A 202 -15.42 5.56 5.38
CA TYR A 202 -14.47 5.96 6.44
C TYR A 202 -13.54 7.10 6.02
N GLY A 203 -13.58 7.51 4.74
CA GLY A 203 -12.84 8.66 4.23
C GLY A 203 -11.37 8.40 3.90
N GLY A 204 -11.02 7.14 3.62
CA GLY A 204 -9.66 6.75 3.22
C GLY A 204 -9.20 7.40 1.92
N LEU A 205 -7.89 7.53 1.78
CA LEU A 205 -7.25 7.99 0.54
C LEU A 205 -6.97 6.79 -0.35
N VAL A 206 -7.18 6.93 -1.66
CA VAL A 206 -6.69 5.94 -2.65
C VAL A 206 -5.47 6.53 -3.33
N GLU A 207 -4.36 5.82 -3.34
CA GLU A 207 -3.18 6.29 -4.06
C GLU A 207 -3.35 6.17 -5.57
N ILE A 208 -2.92 7.19 -6.32
CA ILE A 208 -2.58 7.03 -7.73
C ILE A 208 -1.08 6.74 -7.81
N ASN A 209 -0.74 5.45 -7.96
CA ASN A 209 0.62 4.94 -7.83
C ASN A 209 1.31 4.81 -9.20
N SER A 210 2.39 5.57 -9.41
CA SER A 210 3.14 5.58 -10.67
C SER A 210 4.06 4.37 -10.88
N ARG A 211 4.24 3.49 -9.89
CA ARG A 211 5.02 2.25 -9.98
C ARG A 211 4.56 1.34 -11.10
N ALA A 212 3.26 1.31 -11.38
CA ALA A 212 2.67 0.59 -12.51
C ALA A 212 3.37 0.94 -13.83
N LEU A 213 3.74 2.21 -14.03
CA LEU A 213 4.42 2.69 -15.24
C LEU A 213 5.85 2.14 -15.35
N LYS A 214 6.55 1.95 -14.22
CA LYS A 214 7.87 1.30 -14.18
C LYS A 214 7.77 -0.18 -14.56
N LYS A 215 6.62 -0.81 -14.28
CA LYS A 215 6.29 -2.19 -14.68
C LYS A 215 5.75 -2.30 -16.11
N ASN A 216 5.86 -1.23 -16.92
CA ASN A 216 5.38 -1.14 -18.30
C ASN A 216 3.85 -1.28 -18.45
N LEU A 217 3.08 -0.97 -17.40
CA LEU A 217 1.63 -0.91 -17.50
C LEU A 217 1.18 0.40 -18.18
N PRO A 218 0.02 0.38 -18.87
CA PRO A 218 -0.46 1.54 -19.62
C PRO A 218 -0.90 2.72 -18.74
N TRP A 219 -1.24 2.47 -17.48
CA TRP A 219 -1.73 3.48 -16.54
C TRP A 219 -1.12 3.27 -15.15
N PRO A 220 -1.07 4.31 -14.29
CA PRO A 220 -0.91 4.15 -12.85
C PRO A 220 -1.95 3.19 -12.26
N TYR A 221 -1.70 2.67 -11.06
CA TYR A 221 -2.79 2.10 -10.26
C TYR A 221 -3.57 3.22 -9.54
N PRO A 222 -4.90 3.13 -9.39
CA PRO A 222 -5.76 2.21 -10.08
C PRO A 222 -5.84 2.54 -11.57
N PHE A 223 -6.19 1.56 -12.40
CA PHE A 223 -6.35 1.80 -13.84
C PHE A 223 -7.50 2.78 -14.12
N LYS A 224 -7.44 3.37 -15.32
CA LYS A 224 -8.33 4.45 -15.77
C LYS A 224 -9.81 4.19 -15.58
N ASP A 225 -10.28 2.99 -15.88
CA ASP A 225 -11.68 2.56 -15.73
C ASP A 225 -12.13 2.63 -14.26
N ILE A 226 -11.30 2.14 -13.34
CA ILE A 226 -11.58 2.18 -11.90
C ILE A 226 -11.47 3.62 -11.36
N VAL A 227 -10.49 4.42 -11.81
CA VAL A 227 -10.39 5.83 -11.41
C VAL A 227 -11.64 6.62 -11.81
N GLN A 228 -12.16 6.41 -13.02
CA GLN A 228 -13.44 7.02 -13.45
C GLN A 228 -14.59 6.65 -12.52
N ARG A 229 -14.65 5.38 -12.11
CA ARG A 229 -15.67 4.90 -11.16
C ARG A 229 -15.52 5.55 -9.78
N MET A 230 -14.29 5.63 -9.27
CA MET A 230 -13.94 6.26 -8.00
C MET A 230 -14.27 7.77 -7.97
N MET A 231 -14.00 8.49 -9.07
CA MET A 231 -14.38 9.90 -9.21
C MET A 231 -15.89 10.10 -9.11
N ALA A 232 -16.68 9.23 -9.74
CA ALA A 232 -18.15 9.28 -9.63
C ALA A 232 -18.66 9.04 -8.19
N CYS A 233 -17.84 8.45 -7.32
CA CYS A 233 -18.14 8.21 -5.91
C CYS A 233 -17.47 9.22 -4.96
N ASN A 234 -16.82 10.28 -5.47
CA ASN A 234 -16.09 11.28 -4.68
C ASN A 234 -14.99 10.69 -3.79
N VAL A 235 -14.28 9.67 -4.27
CA VAL A 235 -13.08 9.16 -3.62
C VAL A 235 -12.02 10.27 -3.52
N LYS A 236 -11.32 10.31 -2.39
CA LYS A 236 -10.17 11.19 -2.19
C LYS A 236 -8.91 10.49 -2.68
N PHE A 237 -8.20 11.12 -3.61
CA PHE A 237 -6.95 10.57 -4.14
C PHE A 237 -5.73 11.16 -3.45
N THR A 238 -4.70 10.34 -3.21
CA THR A 238 -3.31 10.79 -3.00
C THR A 238 -2.46 10.36 -4.20
N ILE A 239 -1.18 10.71 -4.22
CA ILE A 239 -0.21 10.20 -5.21
C ILE A 239 0.92 9.48 -4.50
N SER A 240 1.50 8.50 -5.17
CA SER A 240 2.68 7.79 -4.71
C SER A 240 3.53 7.30 -5.87
N ASP A 241 4.82 7.11 -5.58
CA ASP A 241 5.80 6.51 -6.48
C ASP A 241 6.12 5.05 -6.11
N ASP A 242 5.78 4.64 -4.88
CA ASP A 242 6.13 3.33 -4.33
C ASP A 242 7.63 3.07 -4.60
N SER A 243 8.41 4.05 -4.13
CA SER A 243 9.83 4.12 -4.43
C SER A 243 10.55 3.01 -3.70
N HIS A 244 11.32 2.20 -4.42
CA HIS A 244 12.11 1.11 -3.85
C HIS A 244 13.59 1.47 -3.72
N GLY A 245 13.88 2.77 -3.61
CA GLY A 245 15.22 3.30 -3.53
C GLY A 245 15.31 4.76 -3.98
N PRO A 246 16.47 5.41 -3.80
CA PRO A 246 16.59 6.86 -4.00
C PRO A 246 16.30 7.29 -5.44
N ASN A 247 16.68 6.49 -6.44
CA ASN A 247 16.38 6.84 -7.84
C ASN A 247 14.93 6.56 -8.25
N ASP A 248 14.14 5.91 -7.41
CA ASP A 248 12.72 5.67 -7.64
C ASP A 248 11.82 6.79 -7.06
N VAL A 249 12.37 7.71 -6.25
CA VAL A 249 11.61 8.84 -5.72
C VAL A 249 11.12 9.73 -6.87
N ALA A 250 9.81 9.97 -6.89
CA ALA A 250 9.05 10.62 -7.94
C ALA A 250 9.17 9.95 -9.32
N ILE A 251 9.45 8.65 -9.38
CA ILE A 251 9.58 7.96 -10.67
C ILE A 251 8.28 8.08 -11.46
N HIS A 252 8.41 8.48 -12.73
CA HIS A 252 7.30 8.72 -13.65
C HIS A 252 6.27 9.76 -13.18
N TYR A 253 6.65 10.69 -12.30
CA TYR A 253 5.76 11.77 -11.87
C TYR A 253 5.41 12.75 -13.01
N ASP A 254 6.27 12.88 -14.02
CA ASP A 254 5.96 13.58 -15.27
C ASP A 254 4.72 12.98 -15.97
N LYS A 255 4.71 11.65 -16.12
CA LYS A 255 3.57 10.91 -16.70
C LYS A 255 2.37 10.90 -15.77
N LEU A 256 2.59 10.80 -14.46
CA LEU A 256 1.52 10.85 -13.47
C LEU A 256 0.78 12.18 -13.53
N ARG A 257 1.50 13.29 -13.65
CA ARG A 257 0.88 14.62 -13.83
C ARG A 257 0.00 14.67 -15.07
N ASP A 258 0.50 14.18 -16.20
CA ASP A 258 -0.26 14.16 -17.46
C ASP A 258 -1.51 13.27 -17.31
N TYR A 259 -1.41 12.17 -16.57
CA TYR A 259 -2.56 11.33 -16.21
C TYR A 259 -3.58 12.05 -15.31
N LEU A 260 -3.15 12.82 -14.29
CA LEU A 260 -4.06 13.62 -13.46
C LEU A 260 -4.83 14.64 -14.31
N LEU A 261 -4.18 15.26 -15.30
CA LEU A 261 -4.82 16.16 -16.26
C LEU A 261 -5.83 15.43 -17.16
N GLU A 262 -5.43 14.29 -17.73
CA GLU A 262 -6.28 13.45 -18.58
C GLU A 262 -7.56 13.01 -17.85
N MET A 263 -7.41 12.61 -16.59
CA MET A 263 -8.52 12.17 -15.74
C MET A 263 -9.38 13.31 -15.20
N GLY A 264 -8.91 14.56 -15.26
CA GLY A 264 -9.59 15.70 -14.65
C GLY A 264 -9.51 15.72 -13.13
N ILE A 265 -8.47 15.13 -12.54
CA ILE A 265 -8.23 15.14 -11.09
C ILE A 265 -7.62 16.51 -10.71
N GLY A 266 -8.47 17.40 -10.20
CA GLY A 266 -8.09 18.76 -9.83
C GLY A 266 -7.38 18.89 -8.48
N SER A 267 -7.71 18.00 -7.53
CA SER A 267 -7.16 18.02 -6.17
C SER A 267 -6.66 16.64 -5.77
N ILE A 268 -5.61 16.62 -4.94
CA ILE A 268 -5.20 15.43 -4.18
C ILE A 268 -5.21 15.74 -2.69
N TYR A 269 -5.14 14.71 -1.88
CA TYR A 269 -5.11 14.76 -0.43
C TYR A 269 -3.84 14.10 0.07
N TYR A 270 -3.35 14.54 1.23
CA TYR A 270 -2.17 13.97 1.86
C TYR A 270 -2.30 13.98 3.37
N LEU A 271 -1.51 13.16 4.03
CA LEU A 271 -1.42 13.09 5.48
C LEU A 271 -0.31 14.02 5.99
N THR A 272 -0.50 14.62 7.16
CA THR A 272 0.55 15.33 7.89
C THR A 272 0.28 15.19 9.38
N LYS A 273 1.24 15.57 10.22
CA LYS A 273 1.13 15.51 11.68
C LYS A 273 1.09 16.92 12.25
N ILE A 274 0.00 17.27 12.93
CA ILE A 274 -0.14 18.53 13.66
C ILE A 274 -0.41 18.18 15.12
N ASP A 275 0.39 18.72 16.04
CA ASP A 275 0.29 18.48 17.48
C ASP A 275 0.23 16.99 17.85
N GLY A 276 0.99 16.16 17.13
CA GLY A 276 1.04 14.71 17.34
C GLY A 276 -0.11 13.92 16.70
N HIS A 277 -1.07 14.59 16.05
CA HIS A 277 -2.20 13.96 15.40
C HIS A 277 -2.05 13.94 13.88
N VAL A 278 -2.30 12.79 13.27
CA VAL A 278 -2.36 12.66 11.82
C VAL A 278 -3.66 13.27 11.31
N ILE A 279 -3.54 14.18 10.36
CA ILE A 279 -4.66 14.85 9.70
C ILE A 279 -4.53 14.76 8.19
N THR A 280 -5.65 14.92 7.49
CA THR A 280 -5.69 14.97 6.03
C THR A 280 -5.83 16.42 5.55
N LEU A 281 -4.96 16.85 4.64
CA LEU A 281 -5.02 18.15 3.99
C LEU A 281 -5.21 17.99 2.48
N GLU A 282 -5.80 19.01 1.85
CA GLU A 282 -6.04 19.07 0.41
C GLU A 282 -4.97 19.92 -0.28
N ILE A 283 -4.54 19.45 -1.45
CA ILE A 283 -3.75 20.21 -2.43
C ILE A 283 -4.63 20.44 -3.65
N PRO A 284 -5.23 21.63 -3.80
CA PRO A 284 -6.00 21.97 -4.98
C PRO A 284 -5.08 22.32 -6.16
N ASN A 285 -5.63 22.25 -7.37
CA ASN A 285 -4.94 22.53 -8.63
C ASN A 285 -3.63 21.74 -8.78
N VAL A 286 -3.64 20.48 -8.35
CA VAL A 286 -2.45 19.63 -8.19
C VAL A 286 -1.57 19.67 -9.44
N ALA A 287 -2.13 19.47 -10.63
CA ALA A 287 -1.38 19.37 -11.89
C ALA A 287 -0.68 20.67 -12.34
N TYR A 288 -1.06 21.81 -11.76
CA TYR A 288 -0.48 23.13 -12.06
C TYR A 288 0.46 23.63 -10.96
N HIS A 289 0.71 22.83 -9.93
CA HIS A 289 1.60 23.22 -8.85
C HIS A 289 3.05 23.41 -9.32
N SER A 290 3.76 24.36 -8.73
CA SER A 290 5.14 24.70 -9.10
C SER A 290 6.16 23.55 -8.98
N PHE A 291 5.82 22.50 -8.24
CA PHE A 291 6.62 21.28 -8.07
C PHE A 291 7.01 20.69 -9.42
N TRP A 292 6.04 20.54 -10.34
CA TRP A 292 6.26 19.89 -11.62
C TRP A 292 7.28 20.64 -12.45
N SER A 293 7.12 21.96 -12.58
CA SER A 293 8.04 22.80 -13.35
C SER A 293 9.42 22.89 -12.72
N LYS A 294 9.52 22.95 -11.39
CA LYS A 294 10.81 23.06 -10.67
C LYS A 294 11.68 21.81 -10.86
N ASN A 295 11.06 20.66 -11.02
CA ASN A 295 11.73 19.37 -11.17
C ASN A 295 11.81 18.90 -12.63
N ASN A 296 11.49 19.75 -13.61
CA ASN A 296 11.44 19.40 -15.03
C ASN A 296 10.48 18.23 -15.35
N LEU A 297 9.41 18.08 -14.57
CA LEU A 297 8.36 17.06 -14.72
C LEU A 297 7.15 17.59 -15.51
N VAL A 298 7.40 18.53 -16.42
CA VAL A 298 6.41 19.06 -17.36
C VAL A 298 6.81 18.59 -18.73
N SER A 299 5.92 17.90 -19.44
CA SER A 299 6.17 17.47 -20.80
C SER A 299 6.47 18.70 -21.70
N SER A 300 7.54 18.60 -22.49
CA SER A 300 8.01 19.67 -23.40
C SER A 300 7.10 19.90 -24.61
N SER A 301 5.92 19.27 -24.65
CA SER A 301 5.02 19.24 -25.80
C SER A 301 4.12 20.46 -25.97
N SER A 302 4.32 21.55 -25.23
CA SER A 302 3.54 22.80 -25.38
C SER A 302 4.29 23.97 -26.05
N SER A 303 5.49 23.74 -26.61
CA SER A 303 6.21 24.74 -27.41
C SER A 303 6.26 24.37 -28.90
N SER A 304 5.10 24.18 -29.52
CA SER A 304 4.97 24.41 -30.97
C SER A 304 4.20 25.70 -31.21
N SER A 305 4.99 26.70 -31.58
CA SER A 305 4.55 27.99 -32.12
C SER A 305 3.62 27.79 -33.33
N ASN A 306 2.33 28.09 -33.17
CA ASN A 306 1.48 28.46 -34.30
C ASN A 306 1.47 29.98 -34.45
N GLN A 307 2.50 30.49 -35.13
CA GLN A 307 2.41 31.74 -35.88
C GLN A 307 1.79 31.44 -37.24
N SER A 308 0.89 32.34 -37.68
CA SER A 308 0.17 32.37 -38.97
C SER A 308 -0.98 31.35 -39.08
N SER A 309 -2.24 31.75 -39.25
CA SER A 309 -2.72 32.72 -40.23
C SER A 309 -3.99 33.44 -39.75
N LYS A 310 -4.05 34.76 -39.97
CA LYS A 310 -5.29 35.53 -39.86
C LYS A 310 -6.23 35.11 -40.99
N GLN A 311 -7.35 34.49 -40.66
CA GLN A 311 -8.55 34.58 -41.50
C GLN A 311 -9.69 35.18 -40.69
N SER A 312 -10.19 36.27 -41.25
CA SER A 312 -11.28 37.10 -40.77
C SER A 312 -12.59 36.31 -40.81
N LEU A 313 -13.22 36.10 -39.64
CA LEU A 313 -14.62 35.68 -39.55
C LEU A 313 -15.44 36.81 -38.94
N THR A 314 -16.27 37.36 -39.80
CA THR A 314 -17.22 38.45 -39.58
C THR A 314 -18.23 38.06 -38.49
N ILE A 315 -18.31 38.87 -37.43
CA ILE A 315 -19.32 38.78 -36.37
C ILE A 315 -20.64 39.33 -36.91
N MET A 316 -21.71 38.52 -36.84
CA MET A 316 -23.10 38.97 -37.01
C MET A 316 -23.80 39.01 -35.63
N PRO A 317 -24.64 40.01 -35.33
CA PRO A 317 -25.18 40.21 -33.98
C PRO A 317 -26.53 39.52 -33.73
N ILE A 318 -26.61 38.90 -32.54
CA ILE A 318 -27.70 38.82 -31.54
C ILE A 318 -29.15 38.53 -31.99
N SER A 319 -29.78 37.53 -31.34
CA SER A 319 -31.13 37.68 -30.77
C SER A 319 -31.25 36.90 -29.45
N PRO A 320 -31.91 37.45 -28.41
CA PRO A 320 -31.92 36.89 -27.06
C PRO A 320 -33.04 35.86 -26.87
N LEU A 321 -32.73 34.75 -26.20
CA LEU A 321 -33.73 33.76 -25.82
C LEU A 321 -34.41 34.14 -24.49
N ILE A 322 -35.72 33.97 -24.49
CA ILE A 322 -36.72 34.38 -23.49
C ILE A 322 -36.53 33.63 -22.17
N ALA A 323 -36.62 34.38 -21.06
CA ALA A 323 -36.65 33.89 -19.70
C ALA A 323 -38.03 33.29 -19.33
N ALA A 324 -38.02 32.18 -18.60
CA ALA A 324 -39.19 31.61 -17.92
C ALA A 324 -38.98 31.67 -16.39
N PRO A 325 -40.06 31.75 -15.59
CA PRO A 325 -40.07 32.48 -14.32
C PRO A 325 -39.61 31.66 -13.10
N SER A 326 -38.98 32.36 -12.15
CA SER A 326 -38.67 31.88 -10.80
C SER A 326 -39.93 31.69 -9.95
N PRO A 327 -40.03 30.65 -9.11
CA PRO A 327 -41.00 30.61 -8.04
C PRO A 327 -40.50 31.36 -6.80
N VAL A 328 -41.43 32.11 -6.22
CA VAL A 328 -41.32 33.03 -5.10
C VAL A 328 -41.01 32.31 -3.78
N LEU A 329 -40.13 32.92 -2.97
CA LEU A 329 -39.86 32.57 -1.57
C LEU A 329 -41.10 32.73 -0.69
N THR A 330 -41.35 31.76 0.18
CA THR A 330 -42.02 31.99 1.47
C THR A 330 -41.02 31.73 2.59
N SER A 331 -40.65 32.81 3.29
CA SER A 331 -39.86 32.82 4.51
C SER A 331 -40.65 32.25 5.69
N ARG A 332 -40.05 31.29 6.42
CA ARG A 332 -40.30 31.11 7.86
C ARG A 332 -38.96 31.13 8.59
N SER A 333 -38.86 32.06 9.53
CA SER A 333 -37.75 32.32 10.41
C SER A 333 -37.51 31.20 11.44
N PRO A 334 -36.28 31.08 11.96
CA PRO A 334 -35.83 29.95 12.76
C PRO A 334 -36.23 30.08 14.23
N THR A 335 -36.67 28.97 14.84
CA THR A 335 -36.72 28.82 16.30
C THR A 335 -35.40 28.23 16.81
N SER A 336 -34.84 28.92 17.80
CA SER A 336 -33.60 28.69 18.54
C SER A 336 -33.41 27.26 19.12
N PRO A 337 -32.18 26.92 19.56
CA PRO A 337 -31.71 25.54 19.69
C PRO A 337 -32.15 24.87 21.00
N VAL A 338 -32.48 23.58 20.91
CA VAL A 338 -32.68 22.71 22.06
C VAL A 338 -31.30 22.35 22.64
N SER A 339 -31.03 22.89 23.82
CA SER A 339 -29.94 22.54 24.69
C SER A 339 -30.11 21.11 25.23
N ILE A 340 -29.26 20.17 24.81
CA ILE A 340 -29.10 18.89 25.49
C ILE A 340 -28.11 19.11 26.63
N GLN A 341 -28.62 19.28 27.86
CA GLN A 341 -27.82 19.18 29.07
C GLN A 341 -27.66 17.70 29.46
N PRO A 342 -26.50 17.28 30.00
CA PRO A 342 -26.31 15.93 30.52
C PRO A 342 -27.03 15.80 31.87
N ALA A 343 -27.80 14.74 32.03
CA ALA A 343 -28.40 14.35 33.31
C ALA A 343 -27.56 13.23 33.98
N PRO A 344 -27.62 13.11 35.32
CA PRO A 344 -26.45 12.85 36.16
C PRO A 344 -26.17 11.37 36.44
N SER A 345 -24.93 11.13 36.85
CA SER A 345 -24.45 9.92 37.52
C SER A 345 -25.35 9.52 38.68
N ARG A 346 -25.83 8.27 38.66
CA ARG A 346 -26.44 7.63 39.81
C ARG A 346 -25.70 6.33 40.11
N LEU A 347 -24.83 6.42 41.12
CA LEU A 347 -24.27 5.30 41.86
C LEU A 347 -25.42 4.46 42.43
N VAL A 348 -25.44 3.18 42.11
CA VAL A 348 -26.18 2.16 42.86
C VAL A 348 -25.18 1.04 43.16
N ASN A 349 -24.81 0.93 44.43
CA ASN A 349 -24.14 -0.23 45.00
C ASN A 349 -25.09 -1.42 44.92
N ILE A 350 -24.63 -2.54 44.34
CA ILE A 350 -25.21 -3.86 44.58
C ILE A 350 -24.07 -4.83 44.81
N ASP A 351 -23.86 -5.16 46.09
CA ASP A 351 -23.12 -6.33 46.56
C ASP A 351 -23.80 -7.60 46.06
N GLY A 352 -23.02 -8.56 45.54
CA GLY A 352 -23.58 -9.86 45.15
C GLY A 352 -22.62 -10.75 44.36
N GLN A 353 -21.60 -11.28 45.04
CA GLN A 353 -20.77 -12.40 44.55
C GLN A 353 -21.60 -13.68 44.32
N PRO A 354 -21.36 -14.44 43.24
CA PRO A 354 -21.65 -15.87 43.20
C PRO A 354 -20.40 -16.70 43.49
N LYS A 355 -20.53 -17.57 44.49
CA LYS A 355 -19.54 -18.53 45.01
C LYS A 355 -19.23 -19.66 44.00
N LEU A 356 -17.94 -19.99 43.90
CA LEU A 356 -17.41 -21.25 43.37
C LEU A 356 -17.70 -22.44 44.32
N PRO A 357 -17.96 -23.66 43.81
CA PRO A 357 -18.08 -24.85 44.66
C PRO A 357 -16.74 -25.60 44.82
N GLY A 358 -16.24 -25.60 46.08
CA GLY A 358 -15.80 -26.77 46.87
C GLY A 358 -14.77 -27.78 46.32
N ALA A 359 -13.57 -27.73 46.90
CA ALA A 359 -12.58 -28.81 46.95
C ALA A 359 -12.76 -29.72 48.19
N PHE A 360 -12.18 -30.94 48.20
CA PHE A 360 -11.52 -31.66 49.33
C PHE A 360 -11.16 -33.12 48.91
N PRO A 361 -10.26 -33.87 49.60
CA PRO A 361 -9.20 -33.49 50.57
C PRO A 361 -7.80 -34.20 50.44
N SER A 362 -6.81 -33.53 51.05
CA SER A 362 -5.60 -33.97 51.81
C SER A 362 -4.86 -35.31 51.60
N ALA A 363 -3.50 -35.25 51.57
CA ALA A 363 -2.62 -35.82 52.61
C ALA A 363 -1.13 -35.41 52.43
N PHE A 364 -0.49 -34.97 53.53
CA PHE A 364 0.97 -34.86 53.77
C PHE A 364 1.49 -36.17 54.43
N PRO A 365 2.81 -36.45 54.44
CA PRO A 365 3.64 -36.00 55.57
C PRO A 365 5.04 -35.47 55.21
N THR A 366 5.52 -34.65 56.14
CA THR A 366 6.81 -33.96 56.30
C THR A 366 7.97 -34.87 56.71
N ASN A 367 9.22 -34.45 56.45
CA ASN A 367 10.26 -34.55 57.49
C ASN A 367 11.36 -33.47 57.38
N ASN A 368 11.77 -33.00 58.55
CA ASN A 368 12.75 -31.95 58.88
C ASN A 368 14.22 -32.39 58.70
N GLN A 369 15.15 -31.44 58.49
CA GLN A 369 16.13 -31.02 59.52
C GLN A 369 17.13 -29.93 59.04
N SER A 370 16.98 -28.75 59.66
CA SER A 370 17.93 -27.75 60.22
C SER A 370 19.47 -27.91 60.15
N ASN A 371 20.17 -26.80 59.84
CA ASN A 371 21.17 -26.04 60.66
C ASN A 371 22.08 -25.18 59.73
N GLU A 372 22.02 -23.85 59.75
CA GLU A 372 22.64 -22.83 60.65
C GLU A 372 24.13 -22.50 60.40
N MET A 373 24.36 -21.20 60.13
CA MET A 373 25.53 -20.32 60.47
C MET A 373 26.91 -20.65 59.82
N ASP A 374 27.80 -19.72 59.45
CA ASP A 374 27.97 -18.29 59.72
C ASP A 374 29.07 -17.65 58.81
N SER A 375 29.04 -16.31 58.70
CA SER A 375 30.17 -15.35 58.55
C SER A 375 31.15 -15.28 57.34
N LEU A 376 31.00 -14.17 56.57
CA LEU A 376 31.93 -13.08 56.07
C LEU A 376 33.47 -13.20 56.29
N PRO A 377 34.40 -12.41 55.63
CA PRO A 377 34.25 -11.05 55.02
C PRO A 377 35.07 -10.64 53.74
N VAL A 378 34.61 -9.54 53.10
CA VAL A 378 35.27 -8.30 52.56
C VAL A 378 36.61 -8.29 51.76
N SER A 379 36.63 -7.63 50.58
CA SER A 379 37.47 -6.45 50.15
C SER A 379 37.45 -6.32 48.60
N GLU A 380 36.95 -5.23 48.00
CA GLU A 380 37.58 -3.92 47.65
C GLU A 380 38.83 -3.97 46.73
N SER A 381 38.70 -3.44 45.52
CA SER A 381 39.63 -2.44 44.92
C SER A 381 39.11 -1.92 43.57
N GLU A 382 38.89 -0.60 43.52
CA GLU A 382 38.88 0.22 42.31
C GLU A 382 40.32 0.56 41.90
N LEU A 383 40.56 0.77 40.59
CA LEU A 383 41.48 1.81 40.11
C LEU A 383 41.25 2.09 38.60
N VAL A 384 40.88 3.32 38.33
CA VAL A 384 40.87 4.03 37.04
C VAL A 384 42.22 4.73 36.87
N ILE A 385 42.70 4.95 35.63
CA ILE A 385 43.25 6.23 35.08
C ILE A 385 43.97 6.00 33.73
N SER A 386 43.52 6.79 32.72
CA SER A 386 44.18 7.49 31.58
C SER A 386 45.40 6.87 30.84
N ASP A 387 45.77 7.22 29.60
CA ASP A 387 45.57 8.39 28.74
C ASP A 387 46.12 8.03 27.33
N GLY A 388 45.82 8.85 26.31
CA GLY A 388 46.69 9.01 25.13
C GLY A 388 46.08 8.66 23.77
N GLY A 389 45.69 9.68 23.01
CA GLY A 389 45.40 9.57 21.58
C GLY A 389 46.65 9.77 20.69
N THR A 390 46.51 9.49 19.38
CA THR A 390 46.97 10.31 18.24
C THR A 390 46.66 9.62 16.90
N GLU A 391 46.08 10.42 15.99
CA GLU A 391 46.31 10.55 14.54
C GLU A 391 46.25 9.37 13.55
N ARG A 392 45.30 9.53 12.60
CA ARG A 392 45.40 9.48 11.13
C ARG A 392 46.38 8.48 10.47
N ASP A 393 45.84 7.66 9.55
CA ASP A 393 46.10 7.87 8.11
C ASP A 393 45.17 7.05 7.20
N ASN A 394 44.77 7.73 6.11
CA ASN A 394 44.01 7.22 4.97
C ASN A 394 44.85 6.26 4.13
N ILE A 395 44.26 5.16 3.65
CA ILE A 395 44.68 4.52 2.40
C ILE A 395 43.43 4.25 1.55
N SER A 396 43.38 4.99 0.45
CA SER A 396 42.56 4.81 -0.75
C SER A 396 42.89 3.49 -1.45
N ASN A 397 41.91 2.89 -2.13
CA ASN A 397 42.15 2.16 -3.37
C ASN A 397 40.90 2.21 -4.26
N ASP A 398 40.98 3.09 -5.26
CA ASP A 398 40.26 2.98 -6.52
C ASP A 398 40.81 1.81 -7.34
N ALA A 399 39.95 1.10 -8.05
CA ALA A 399 40.34 0.33 -9.22
C ALA A 399 39.26 0.44 -10.30
N GLU A 400 39.61 1.22 -11.33
CA GLU A 400 38.91 1.43 -12.58
C GLU A 400 38.87 0.19 -13.50
N ILE A 401 37.74 0.08 -14.21
CA ILE A 401 37.57 -0.11 -15.67
C ILE A 401 38.37 -1.24 -16.33
N ARG A 402 37.66 -2.22 -16.91
CA ARG A 402 37.94 -2.71 -18.28
C ARG A 402 36.67 -3.07 -19.06
N ASP A 403 36.50 -2.30 -20.12
CA ASP A 403 35.66 -2.50 -21.29
C ASP A 403 36.24 -3.59 -22.21
N HIS A 404 35.38 -4.39 -22.83
CA HIS A 404 35.75 -5.22 -23.98
C HIS A 404 34.62 -5.26 -25.00
N THR A 405 34.82 -4.50 -26.08
CA THR A 405 34.14 -4.67 -27.37
C THR A 405 35.11 -5.19 -28.43
N SER A 406 34.52 -5.65 -29.55
CA SER A 406 35.10 -6.01 -30.87
C SER A 406 35.37 -7.51 -31.08
N THR A 407 35.13 -8.16 -32.24
CA THR A 407 34.49 -7.81 -33.53
C THR A 407 34.37 -9.09 -34.38
N GLN A 408 33.35 -9.13 -35.26
CA GLN A 408 33.31 -9.70 -36.63
C GLN A 408 33.73 -11.16 -36.95
N THR A 409 32.85 -11.91 -37.64
CA THR A 409 32.88 -12.18 -39.11
C THR A 409 31.73 -13.16 -39.52
N ARG A 410 30.87 -12.80 -40.50
CA ARG A 410 30.65 -13.43 -41.84
C ARG A 410 30.75 -14.98 -41.87
N GLY A 411 29.86 -15.79 -42.42
CA GLY A 411 28.69 -15.66 -43.30
C GLY A 411 28.40 -17.03 -43.98
N ALA A 412 27.30 -17.10 -44.74
CA ALA A 412 26.92 -18.12 -45.75
C ALA A 412 25.99 -19.30 -45.36
N ASN A 413 24.77 -19.22 -45.92
CA ASN A 413 24.02 -20.20 -46.73
C ASN A 413 24.21 -21.72 -46.50
N HIS A 414 23.09 -22.44 -46.27
CA HIS A 414 22.57 -23.56 -47.07
C HIS A 414 21.27 -24.07 -46.41
N GLU A 415 20.13 -23.94 -47.09
CA GLU A 415 19.36 -25.03 -47.73
C GLU A 415 18.49 -25.87 -46.78
N SER A 416 17.18 -25.80 -47.06
CA SER A 416 16.15 -26.73 -46.62
C SER A 416 16.42 -28.16 -47.11
N PRO A 417 15.71 -29.15 -46.55
CA PRO A 417 14.75 -29.80 -47.43
C PRO A 417 13.39 -30.09 -46.78
N GLU A 418 12.44 -30.23 -47.70
CA GLU A 418 11.05 -30.64 -47.60
C GLU A 418 10.87 -32.02 -46.94
N GLY A 419 9.67 -32.25 -46.39
CA GLY A 419 9.23 -33.56 -45.92
C GLY A 419 7.75 -33.57 -45.55
N CYS A 420 6.90 -33.68 -46.58
CA CYS A 420 5.44 -33.82 -46.52
C CYS A 420 5.04 -35.24 -46.07
N TYR A 421 4.04 -35.37 -45.19
CA TYR A 421 3.11 -36.52 -45.16
C TYR A 421 1.71 -36.04 -44.76
N ILE A 422 0.72 -36.42 -45.56
CA ILE A 422 -0.72 -36.21 -45.39
C ILE A 422 -1.39 -37.56 -45.06
N LEU A 423 -2.55 -37.48 -44.38
CA LEU A 423 -3.65 -38.44 -44.20
C LEU A 423 -3.44 -39.47 -43.08
N ASP A 424 -4.40 -39.72 -42.18
CA ASP A 424 -5.82 -39.99 -42.49
C ASP A 424 -6.77 -39.75 -41.30
N GLU A 425 -8.04 -39.57 -41.64
CA GLU A 425 -9.21 -39.38 -40.80
C GLU A 425 -9.63 -40.65 -40.04
N SER A 426 -10.30 -40.50 -38.89
CA SER A 426 -11.71 -40.93 -38.69
C SER A 426 -12.08 -41.23 -37.22
N ALA A 427 -13.15 -40.54 -36.81
CA ALA A 427 -14.29 -40.95 -35.97
C ALA A 427 -14.08 -41.69 -34.63
N SER A 428 -14.67 -41.14 -33.55
CA SER A 428 -15.96 -41.64 -33.04
C SER A 428 -16.49 -40.84 -31.84
N ASN A 429 -17.81 -40.64 -31.85
CA ASN A 429 -18.66 -40.14 -30.78
C ASN A 429 -18.55 -40.97 -29.49
N SER A 430 -18.68 -40.29 -28.35
CA SER A 430 -19.56 -40.74 -27.26
C SER A 430 -19.97 -39.56 -26.39
N ASP A 431 -21.27 -39.30 -26.40
CA ASP A 431 -22.05 -38.55 -25.40
C ASP A 431 -21.91 -39.14 -23.99
N ILE A 432 -22.54 -38.46 -23.00
CA ILE A 432 -22.83 -38.83 -21.58
C ILE A 432 -21.89 -38.10 -20.59
N ASP A 433 -22.30 -37.27 -19.61
CA ASP A 433 -23.61 -36.91 -19.08
C ASP A 433 -23.55 -35.49 -18.46
N ASP A 434 -24.68 -34.79 -18.52
CA ASP A 434 -25.00 -33.60 -17.73
C ASP A 434 -25.14 -33.97 -16.24
N GLU A 435 -24.34 -33.36 -15.35
CA GLU A 435 -24.71 -33.29 -13.93
C GLU A 435 -25.13 -31.87 -13.53
N GLU A 436 -26.33 -31.87 -12.99
CA GLU A 436 -27.23 -30.79 -12.68
C GLU A 436 -26.78 -30.02 -11.44
N PHE A 437 -26.74 -28.68 -11.56
CA PHE A 437 -26.57 -27.74 -10.45
C PHE A 437 -27.73 -27.89 -9.46
N VAL A 438 -27.47 -28.38 -8.25
CA VAL A 438 -28.39 -28.24 -7.12
C VAL A 438 -28.01 -27.00 -6.31
N MET A 439 -28.83 -25.96 -6.46
CA MET A 439 -28.90 -24.80 -5.59
C MET A 439 -29.36 -25.24 -4.19
N VAL A 440 -28.52 -25.08 -3.17
CA VAL A 440 -28.94 -25.19 -1.77
C VAL A 440 -29.33 -23.80 -1.29
N GLU A 441 -30.64 -23.54 -1.23
CA GLU A 441 -31.19 -22.37 -0.54
C GLU A 441 -31.00 -22.53 0.98
N ALA A 442 -30.48 -21.47 1.60
CA ALA A 442 -30.39 -21.34 3.05
C ALA A 442 -31.79 -21.08 3.62
N ASN A 443 -32.33 -22.04 4.35
CA ASN A 443 -33.51 -21.83 5.18
C ASN A 443 -33.10 -21.47 6.61
N ASP A 444 -33.64 -20.35 7.06
CA ASP A 444 -33.70 -19.89 8.44
C ASP A 444 -34.14 -20.99 9.41
N VAL A 445 -33.40 -21.17 10.51
CA VAL A 445 -33.91 -21.82 11.72
C VAL A 445 -33.71 -20.87 12.90
N LEU A 446 -34.76 -20.13 13.19
CA LEU A 446 -35.08 -19.60 14.50
C LEU A 446 -35.86 -20.68 15.29
N GLY A 447 -35.46 -20.96 16.54
CA GLY A 447 -36.41 -21.33 17.60
C GLY A 447 -36.16 -22.63 18.39
N GLY A 448 -35.80 -22.45 19.69
CA GLY A 448 -36.15 -23.29 20.86
C GLY A 448 -35.61 -24.73 20.90
N TYR A 449 -34.90 -25.19 21.93
CA TYR A 449 -35.06 -25.04 23.37
C TYR A 449 -33.75 -25.34 24.09
#